data_AF-A0A413YW44-F1
#
_entry.id   AF-A0A413YW44-F1
#
_cell.length_a   1.000
_cell.length_b   1.000
_cell.length_c   1.000
_cell.angle_alpha   90.00
_cell.angle_beta   90.00
_cell.angle_gamma   90.00
#
_symmetry.space_group_name_H-M   'P 1'
#
loop_
_entity.id
_entity.type
_entity.pdbx_description
1 polymer ?
#
loop_
_entity_poly.entity_id
_entity_poly.type
_entity_poly.pdbx_seq_one_letter_code
_entity_poly.pdbx_strand_id
1 'polypeptide(L)'
;MCGQMKTLLDRLNPLYSTDYSFRDIYMIATAAENDESAFEKAYNGLQGWVDCFEKASLKGMVGGGGIDAANTAADHVDAMKKAYELGKKL
;
A
#
# COMPACT_ATOMS: atom_id res chain seq x y z
N MET A 1 -6.84 -4.15 3.55
CA MET A 1 -6.74 -4.25 2.07
C MET A 1 -8.14 -4.39 1.51
N CYS A 2 -8.48 -3.72 0.41
CA CYS A 2 -9.78 -3.89 -0.23
C CYS A 2 -9.82 -5.19 -1.06
N GLY A 3 -11.02 -5.72 -1.33
CA GLY A 3 -11.16 -6.96 -2.12
C GLY A 3 -10.56 -6.86 -3.52
N GLN A 4 -10.68 -5.68 -4.17
CA GLN A 4 -10.10 -5.43 -5.49
C GLN A 4 -8.58 -5.59 -5.51
N MET A 5 -7.89 -5.09 -4.48
CA MET A 5 -6.44 -5.26 -4.35
C MET A 5 -6.09 -6.75 -4.22
N LYS A 6 -6.80 -7.53 -3.40
CA LYS A 6 -6.54 -8.98 -3.27
C LYS A 6 -6.74 -9.71 -4.60
N THR A 7 -7.81 -9.40 -5.33
CA THR A 7 -8.06 -9.98 -6.66
C THR A 7 -6.95 -9.63 -7.65
N LEU A 8 -6.43 -8.41 -7.61
CA LEU A 8 -5.28 -8.02 -8.43
C LEU A 8 -4.05 -8.87 -8.08
N LEU A 9 -3.70 -8.97 -6.80
CA LEU A 9 -2.55 -9.77 -6.35
C LEU A 9 -2.64 -11.22 -6.83
N ASP A 10 -3.80 -11.86 -6.69
CA ASP A 10 -4.01 -13.24 -7.14
C ASP A 10 -3.84 -13.40 -8.65
N ARG A 11 -4.28 -12.41 -9.43
CA ARG A 11 -4.11 -12.40 -10.89
C ARG A 11 -2.67 -12.20 -11.33
N LEU A 12 -1.82 -11.67 -10.47
CA LEU A 12 -0.39 -11.47 -10.75
C LEU A 12 0.46 -12.69 -10.38
N ASN A 13 -0.07 -13.68 -9.65
CA ASN A 13 0.68 -14.89 -9.28
C ASN A 13 1.31 -15.64 -10.48
N PRO A 14 0.66 -15.77 -11.65
CA PRO A 14 1.28 -16.38 -12.83
C PRO A 14 2.52 -15.65 -13.35
N LEU A 15 2.75 -14.39 -12.95
CA LEU A 15 3.94 -13.63 -13.33
C LEU A 15 5.19 -14.06 -12.55
N TYR A 16 5.07 -14.88 -11.51
CA TYR A 16 6.19 -15.30 -10.67
C TYR A 16 7.38 -15.84 -11.48
N SER A 17 7.11 -16.67 -12.49
CA SER A 17 8.13 -17.29 -13.35
C SER A 17 8.59 -16.40 -14.52
N THR A 18 8.02 -15.21 -14.66
CA THR A 18 8.28 -14.30 -15.79
C THR A 18 9.33 -13.23 -15.43
N ASP A 19 9.78 -12.46 -16.42
CA ASP A 19 10.53 -11.23 -16.14
C ASP A 19 9.59 -10.04 -15.92
N TYR A 20 8.83 -10.07 -14.82
CA TYR A 20 7.92 -9.01 -14.43
C TYR A 20 8.64 -7.67 -14.25
N SER A 21 7.96 -6.57 -14.59
CA SER A 21 8.58 -5.23 -14.59
C SER A 21 8.50 -4.47 -13.26
N PHE A 22 7.61 -4.88 -12.34
CA PHE A 22 7.50 -4.21 -11.04
C PHE A 22 8.70 -4.56 -10.15
N ARG A 23 9.25 -3.55 -9.48
CA ARG A 23 10.45 -3.66 -8.63
C ARG A 23 10.19 -2.99 -7.30
N ASP A 24 9.87 -1.71 -7.33
CA ASP A 24 9.63 -0.92 -6.14
C ASP A 24 8.13 -0.76 -5.91
N ILE A 25 7.65 -1.29 -4.80
CA ILE A 25 6.23 -1.30 -4.45
C ILE A 25 6.03 -0.37 -3.26
N TYR A 26 4.96 0.42 -3.32
CA TYR A 26 4.56 1.35 -2.26
C TYR A 26 3.09 1.14 -1.95
N MET A 27 2.72 1.36 -0.69
CA MET A 27 1.34 1.23 -0.23
C MET A 27 0.80 2.57 0.25
N ILE A 28 -0.35 2.99 -0.28
CA ILE A 28 -1.14 4.09 0.30
C ILE A 28 -2.43 3.48 0.81
N ALA A 29 -2.73 3.71 2.09
CA ALA A 29 -3.89 3.14 2.73
C ALA A 29 -4.57 4.16 3.65
N THR A 30 -5.90 4.10 3.67
CA THR A 30 -6.74 4.85 4.59
C THR A 30 -7.58 3.90 5.43
N ALA A 31 -7.95 4.35 6.62
CA ALA A 31 -8.84 3.63 7.53
C ALA A 31 -9.70 4.61 8.32
N ALA A 32 -10.91 4.19 8.68
CA ALA A 32 -11.76 4.95 9.59
C ALA A 32 -11.18 4.98 11.01
N GLU A 33 -10.52 3.90 11.41
CA GLU A 33 -9.77 3.84 12.67
C GLU A 33 -8.50 4.71 12.58
N ASN A 34 -8.17 5.41 13.67
CA ASN A 34 -7.02 6.32 13.69
C ASN A 34 -5.72 5.65 14.16
N ASP A 35 -5.83 4.44 14.73
CA ASP A 35 -4.69 3.67 15.22
C ASP A 35 -3.79 3.17 14.06
N GLU A 36 -2.47 3.33 14.19
CA GLU A 36 -1.52 2.88 13.17
C GLU A 36 -1.56 1.35 12.95
N SER A 37 -1.91 0.58 13.98
CA SER A 37 -2.08 -0.87 13.90
C SER A 37 -3.21 -1.30 12.95
N ALA A 38 -4.13 -0.39 12.60
CA ALA A 38 -5.18 -0.63 11.62
C ALA A 38 -4.60 -1.04 10.24
N PHE A 39 -3.36 -0.65 9.95
CA PHE A 39 -2.71 -0.96 8.68
C PHE A 39 -1.84 -2.22 8.71
N GLU A 40 -1.38 -2.68 9.88
CA GLU A 40 -0.39 -3.76 10.00
C GLU A 40 -0.77 -5.02 9.25
N LYS A 41 -2.01 -5.50 9.42
CA LYS A 41 -2.48 -6.71 8.73
C LYS A 41 -2.51 -6.55 7.22
N ALA A 42 -2.90 -5.37 6.74
CA ALA A 42 -2.95 -5.08 5.31
C ALA A 42 -1.55 -4.95 4.71
N TYR A 43 -0.64 -4.29 5.44
CA TYR A 43 0.77 -4.17 5.08
C TYR A 43 1.44 -5.54 5.03
N ASN A 44 1.29 -6.35 6.07
CA ASN A 44 1.86 -7.70 6.13
C ASN A 44 1.30 -8.62 5.02
N GLY A 45 0.02 -8.47 4.68
CA GLY A 45 -0.59 -9.19 3.57
C GLY A 45 0.01 -8.82 2.20
N LEU A 46 0.29 -7.53 1.97
CA LEU A 46 1.01 -7.09 0.77
C LEU A 46 2.47 -7.56 0.81
N GLN A 47 3.16 -7.39 1.93
CA GLN A 47 4.55 -7.81 2.12
C GLN A 47 4.72 -9.29 1.79
N GLY A 48 3.88 -10.18 2.34
CA GLY A 48 3.98 -11.61 2.04
C GLY A 48 3.76 -11.96 0.57
N TRP A 49 2.95 -11.18 -0.15
CA TRP A 49 2.83 -11.31 -1.61
C TRP A 49 4.10 -10.81 -2.32
N VAL A 50 4.64 -9.65 -1.94
CA VAL A 50 5.88 -9.10 -2.50
C VAL A 50 7.07 -10.03 -2.27
N ASP A 51 7.15 -10.67 -1.12
CA ASP A 51 8.22 -11.62 -0.76
C ASP A 51 8.26 -12.84 -1.68
N CYS A 52 7.16 -13.13 -2.39
CA CYS A 52 7.14 -14.17 -3.42
C CYS A 52 7.87 -13.74 -4.70
N PHE A 53 8.10 -12.44 -4.92
CA PHE A 53 8.71 -11.89 -6.14
C PHE A 53 10.11 -11.36 -5.82
N GLU A 54 11.13 -12.19 -6.05
CA GLU A 54 12.54 -11.93 -5.67
C GLU A 54 13.15 -10.60 -6.15
N LYS A 55 12.68 -10.06 -7.28
CA LYS A 55 13.15 -8.80 -7.87
C LYS A 55 12.34 -7.59 -7.38
N ALA A 56 11.31 -7.82 -6.57
CA ALA A 56 10.45 -6.79 -6.03
C ALA A 56 10.73 -6.56 -4.54
N SER A 57 10.46 -5.34 -4.06
CA SER A 57 10.57 -4.99 -2.65
C SER A 57 9.54 -3.94 -2.27
N LEU A 58 8.97 -4.10 -1.07
CA LEU A 58 8.05 -3.12 -0.49
C LEU A 58 8.89 -2.01 0.14
N LYS A 59 8.89 -0.84 -0.50
CA LYS A 59 9.79 0.28 -0.17
C LYS A 59 9.24 1.23 0.88
N GLY A 60 7.94 1.21 1.13
CA GLY A 60 7.34 2.03 2.16
C GLY A 60 5.82 2.11 2.05
N MET A 61 5.24 2.81 3.02
CA MET A 61 3.81 3.02 3.10
C MET A 61 3.45 4.43 3.58
N VAL A 62 2.26 4.88 3.20
CA VAL A 62 1.58 6.04 3.74
C VAL A 62 0.23 5.58 4.30
N GLY A 63 0.08 5.69 5.61
CA GLY A 63 -1.18 5.44 6.32
C GLY A 63 -1.89 6.76 6.64
N GLY A 64 -3.19 6.81 6.38
CA GLY A 64 -4.09 7.89 6.79
C GLY A 64 -5.25 7.33 7.63
N GLY A 65 -5.06 7.31 8.95
CA GLY A 65 -6.11 6.94 9.91
C GLY A 65 -7.16 8.06 10.05
N GLY A 66 -8.36 7.69 10.48
CA GLY A 66 -9.50 8.60 10.59
C GLY A 66 -10.11 9.07 9.25
N ILE A 67 -9.65 8.55 8.11
CA ILE A 67 -10.17 8.90 6.78
C ILE A 67 -11.20 7.82 6.38
N ASP A 68 -12.48 8.12 6.63
CA ASP A 68 -13.60 7.18 6.46
C ASP A 68 -14.55 7.52 5.30
N ALA A 69 -14.42 8.73 4.72
CA ALA A 69 -15.33 9.24 3.71
C ALA A 69 -14.60 9.68 2.44
N ALA A 70 -15.36 9.71 1.34
CA ALA A 70 -14.87 10.24 0.08
C ALA A 70 -14.57 11.73 0.20
N ASN A 71 -13.49 12.18 -0.44
CA ASN A 71 -13.06 13.59 -0.49
C ASN A 71 -12.62 14.21 0.85
N THR A 72 -12.44 13.45 1.94
CA THR A 72 -11.97 14.01 3.22
C THR A 72 -10.47 13.96 3.42
N ALA A 73 -9.72 13.22 2.59
CA ALA A 73 -8.27 13.06 2.76
C ALA A 73 -7.49 14.40 2.84
N ALA A 74 -7.98 15.44 2.16
CA ALA A 74 -7.36 16.77 2.18
C ALA A 74 -7.39 17.44 3.57
N ASP A 75 -8.35 17.07 4.43
CA ASP A 75 -8.46 17.57 5.79
C ASP A 75 -7.40 16.94 6.72
N HIS A 76 -6.79 15.83 6.30
CA HIS A 76 -5.76 15.10 7.04
C HIS A 76 -4.37 15.54 6.61
N VAL A 77 -4.00 16.78 6.96
CA VAL A 77 -2.78 17.46 6.52
C VAL A 77 -1.51 16.63 6.76
N ASP A 78 -1.43 15.91 7.88
CA ASP A 78 -0.27 15.07 8.20
C ASP A 78 -0.12 13.89 7.24
N ALA A 79 -1.23 13.21 6.90
CA ALA A 79 -1.23 12.12 5.92
C ALA A 79 -0.88 12.65 4.52
N MET A 80 -1.44 13.80 4.14
CA MET A 80 -1.13 14.47 2.87
C MET A 80 0.33 14.88 2.76
N LYS A 81 0.91 15.41 3.84
CA LYS A 81 2.33 15.76 3.91
C LYS A 81 3.22 14.53 3.81
N LYS A 82 2.90 13.44 4.53
CA LYS A 82 3.62 12.16 4.42
C LYS A 82 3.58 11.62 2.98
N ALA A 83 2.43 11.69 2.32
CA ALA A 83 2.28 11.30 0.92
C ALA A 83 3.15 12.13 -0.03
N TYR A 84 3.13 13.46 0.14
CA TYR A 84 3.93 14.38 -0.65
C TYR A 84 5.44 14.13 -0.49
N GLU A 85 5.91 14.00 0.76
CA GLU A 85 7.33 13.78 1.05
C GLU A 85 7.83 12.41 0.58
N LEU A 86 6.98 11.38 0.60
CA LEU A 86 7.31 10.09 0.00
C LEU A 86 7.42 10.24 -1.52
N GLY A 87 6.41 10.82 -2.17
CA GLY A 87 6.36 10.96 -3.63
C GLY A 87 7.51 11.78 -4.21
N LYS A 88 8.00 12.80 -3.49
CA LYS A 88 9.15 13.62 -3.88
C LYS A 88 10.47 12.84 -3.94
N LYS A 89 10.55 11.67 -3.28
CA LYS A 89 11.75 10.84 -3.19
C LYS A 89 11.73 9.64 -4.15
N LEU A 90 10.68 9.50 -4.96
CA LEU A 90 10.52 8.47 -5.99
C LEU A 90 11.00 9.01 -7.33
#